data_AF-A0A7R9PDP8-F1
#
_entry.id   AF-A0A7R9PDP8-F1
#
_cell.length_a   1.000
_cell.length_b   1.000
_cell.length_c   1.000
_cell.angle_alpha   90.00
_cell.angle_beta   90.00
_cell.angle_gamma   90.00
#
_symmetry.space_group_name_H-M   'P 1'
#
loop_
_entity.id
_entity.type
_entity.pdbx_description
1 polymer ?
#
loop_
_entity_poly.entity_id
_entity_poly.type
_entity_poly.pdbx_seq_one_letter_code
_entity_poly.pdbx_strand_id
1 'polypeptide(L)'
;MNYNYYDTPEGEDCFLKLWYTSRVSGLTALGVSVVDVMFFSHPKGYLETLSRFGYFTFPLVGMAAAFTATTCAATNLRRKDDKLNYALGGVAAGCIYGTWQKTIKSGFVTSVLFGAFAMLKKASKEDRVGVHARDQVQREVPARLDAEEAPSRELGGLRG
;
A
#
# COMPACT_ATOMS: atom_id res chain seq x y z
N MET A 1 2.29 -4.22 18.80
CA MET A 1 1.51 -5.04 17.85
C MET A 1 2.05 -4.79 16.46
N ASN A 2 2.75 -5.77 15.88
CA ASN A 2 3.40 -5.64 14.58
C ASN A 2 2.49 -6.29 13.52
N TYR A 3 1.39 -5.60 13.19
CA TYR A 3 0.46 -6.02 12.14
C TYR A 3 0.79 -5.25 10.86
N ASN A 4 1.00 -5.95 9.75
CA ASN A 4 1.23 -5.34 8.45
C ASN A 4 -0.05 -5.44 7.61
N TYR A 5 -0.30 -4.42 6.79
CA TYR A 5 -1.48 -4.37 5.92
C TYR A 5 -1.61 -5.59 4.98
N TYR A 6 -0.48 -6.25 4.67
CA TYR A 6 -0.44 -7.38 3.73
C TYR A 6 -0.41 -8.77 4.38
N ASP A 7 -0.55 -8.87 5.70
CA ASP A 7 -0.48 -10.16 6.39
C ASP A 7 -1.76 -11.00 6.16
N THR A 8 -2.92 -10.36 5.99
CA THR A 8 -4.19 -11.04 5.67
C THR A 8 -4.58 -10.82 4.21
N PRO A 9 -5.25 -11.80 3.56
CA PRO A 9 -5.75 -11.64 2.20
C PRO A 9 -6.72 -10.45 2.10
N GLU A 10 -6.85 -9.86 0.91
CA GLU A 10 -7.76 -8.73 0.75
C GLU A 10 -9.22 -9.18 0.89
N GLY A 11 -10.07 -8.34 1.48
CA GLY A 11 -11.46 -8.69 1.83
C GLY A 11 -11.65 -9.28 3.23
N GLU A 12 -10.58 -9.78 3.85
CA GLU A 12 -10.58 -10.24 5.24
C GLU A 12 -10.05 -9.15 6.20
N ASP A 13 -10.59 -9.10 7.42
CA ASP A 13 -10.23 -8.15 8.48
C ASP A 13 -10.18 -6.68 8.03
N CYS A 14 -11.21 -6.26 7.30
CA CYS A 14 -11.33 -4.92 6.74
C CYS A 14 -11.15 -3.81 7.81
N PHE A 15 -11.67 -4.03 9.02
CA PHE A 15 -11.54 -3.09 10.12
C PHE A 15 -10.09 -2.94 10.61
N LEU A 16 -9.36 -4.06 10.72
CA LEU A 16 -7.97 -4.05 11.18
C LEU A 16 -7.05 -3.36 10.17
N LYS A 17 -7.26 -3.62 8.87
CA LYS A 17 -6.57 -2.93 7.77
C LYS A 17 -6.87 -1.44 7.74
N LEU A 18 -8.14 -1.07 7.93
CA LEU A 18 -8.55 0.33 7.99
C LEU A 18 -7.93 1.04 9.20
N TRP A 19 -7.91 0.39 10.37
CA TRP A 19 -7.29 0.94 11.58
C TRP A 19 -5.77 1.13 11.43
N TYR A 20 -5.08 0.11 10.91
CA TYR A 20 -3.64 0.20 10.63
C TYR A 20 -3.33 1.33 9.65
N THR A 21 -4.07 1.38 8.54
CA THR A 21 -3.86 2.40 7.51
C THR A 21 -4.18 3.79 8.05
N SER A 22 -5.22 3.93 8.87
CA SER A 22 -5.59 5.20 9.51
C SER A 22 -4.52 5.69 10.50
N ARG A 23 -3.85 4.78 11.21
CA ARG A 23 -2.71 5.13 12.07
C ARG A 23 -1.51 5.59 11.27
N VAL A 24 -1.14 4.86 10.21
CA VAL A 24 -0.01 5.23 9.35
C VAL A 24 -0.29 6.54 8.62
N SER A 25 -1.52 6.73 8.11
CA SER A 25 -1.94 7.98 7.48
C SER A 25 -2.00 9.13 8.48
N GLY A 26 -2.44 8.88 9.72
CA GLY A 26 -2.42 9.87 10.79
C GLY A 26 -1.00 10.35 11.09
N LEU A 27 -0.04 9.45 11.27
CA LEU A 27 1.35 9.81 11.53
C LEU A 27 1.99 10.58 10.36
N THR A 28 1.76 10.14 9.13
CA THR A 28 2.27 10.85 7.94
C THR A 28 1.60 12.22 7.78
N ALA A 29 0.30 12.34 8.04
CA ALA A 29 -0.42 13.59 7.97
C ALA A 29 0.01 14.61 9.05
N LEU A 30 0.34 14.13 10.25
CA LEU A 30 0.96 14.98 11.28
C LEU A 30 2.32 15.48 10.80
N GLY A 31 3.14 14.64 10.16
CA GLY A 31 4.41 15.06 9.56
C GLY A 31 4.22 16.16 8.51
N VAL A 32 3.24 16.00 7.61
CA VAL A 32 2.89 17.03 6.62
C VAL A 32 2.42 18.33 7.30
N SER A 33 1.61 18.21 8.35
CA SER A 33 1.10 19.36 9.10
C SER A 33 2.22 20.14 9.81
N VAL A 34 3.21 19.44 10.36
CA VAL A 34 4.41 20.06 10.96
C VAL A 34 5.16 20.88 9.91
N VAL A 35 5.36 20.33 8.71
CA VAL A 35 6.04 21.04 7.62
C VAL A 35 5.25 22.27 7.17
N ASP A 36 3.92 22.16 7.02
CA ASP A 36 3.07 23.31 6.65
C ASP A 36 3.14 24.45 7.69
N VAL A 37 3.02 24.10 8.97
CA VAL A 37 3.03 25.07 10.07
C VAL A 37 4.40 25.76 10.19
N MET A 38 5.50 25.01 10.05
CA MET A 38 6.85 25.57 10.18
C MET A 38 7.31 26.39 8.96
N PHE A 39 6.96 26.00 7.74
CA PHE A 39 7.51 26.65 6.54
C PHE A 39 6.57 27.65 5.88
N PHE A 40 5.25 27.42 5.94
CA PHE A 40 4.30 28.19 5.15
C PHE A 40 3.40 29.04 6.04
N SER A 41 2.58 28.39 6.86
CA SER A 41 1.43 29.04 7.48
C SER A 41 1.79 29.96 8.64
N HIS A 42 2.88 29.68 9.38
CA HIS A 42 3.32 30.41 10.58
C HIS A 42 2.13 30.91 11.45
N PRO A 43 1.19 30.04 11.84
CA PRO A 43 -0.02 30.45 12.55
C PRO A 43 0.35 31.06 13.91
N LYS A 44 -0.26 32.19 14.24
CA LYS A 44 -0.03 32.86 15.52
C LYS A 44 -1.01 32.32 16.55
N GLY A 45 -0.51 31.51 17.48
CA GLY A 45 -1.27 30.98 18.61
C GLY A 45 -1.54 29.48 18.56
N TYR A 46 -1.80 28.89 19.73
CA TYR A 46 -1.96 27.44 19.89
C TYR A 46 -3.23 26.90 19.21
N LEU A 47 -4.34 27.65 19.26
CA LEU A 47 -5.60 27.23 18.66
C LEU A 47 -5.55 27.22 17.12
N GLU A 48 -4.93 28.23 16.51
CA GLU A 48 -4.75 28.29 15.05
C GLU A 48 -3.77 27.24 14.55
N THR A 49 -2.75 26.91 15.35
CA THR A 49 -1.87 25.80 15.05
C THR A 49 -2.68 24.50 15.04
N LEU A 50 -3.44 24.23 16.10
CA LEU A 50 -4.24 23.00 16.21
C LEU A 50 -5.31 22.89 15.10
N SER A 51 -5.97 23.98 14.75
CA SER A 51 -6.96 24.00 13.67
C SER A 51 -6.32 23.63 12.32
N ARG A 52 -5.09 24.11 12.07
CA ARG A 52 -4.31 23.77 10.87
C ARG A 52 -3.92 22.30 10.83
N PHE A 53 -3.47 21.74 11.94
CA PHE A 53 -3.18 20.31 12.05
C PHE A 53 -4.43 19.46 11.74
N GLY A 54 -5.60 19.83 12.28
CA GLY A 54 -6.86 19.19 11.96
C GLY A 54 -7.19 19.29 10.47
N TYR A 55 -7.02 20.48 9.89
CA TYR A 55 -7.35 20.74 8.48
C TYR A 55 -6.61 19.83 7.49
N PHE A 56 -5.36 19.45 7.78
CA PHE A 56 -4.61 18.49 6.95
C PHE A 56 -4.83 17.04 7.38
N THR A 57 -4.89 16.78 8.68
CA THR A 57 -4.96 15.42 9.22
C THR A 57 -6.29 14.75 8.90
N PHE A 58 -7.43 15.42 9.09
CA PHE A 58 -8.74 14.80 8.86
C PHE A 58 -8.95 14.36 7.40
N PRO A 59 -8.66 15.19 6.38
CA PRO A 59 -8.81 14.78 5.00
C PRO A 59 -7.82 13.68 4.60
N LEU A 60 -6.56 13.75 5.05
CA LEU A 60 -5.55 12.73 4.74
C LEU A 60 -5.93 11.36 5.31
N VAL A 61 -6.38 11.32 6.57
CA VAL A 61 -6.88 10.10 7.19
C VAL A 61 -8.17 9.64 6.50
N GLY A 62 -9.09 10.55 6.17
CA GLY A 62 -10.33 10.25 5.47
C GLY A 62 -10.10 9.63 4.08
N MET A 63 -9.15 10.16 3.30
CA MET A 63 -8.75 9.59 2.01
C MET A 63 -8.22 8.16 2.16
N ALA A 64 -7.36 7.92 3.15
CA ALA A 64 -6.78 6.61 3.41
C ALA A 64 -7.83 5.59 3.91
N ALA A 65 -8.75 6.04 4.76
CA ALA A 65 -9.86 5.22 5.23
C ALA A 65 -10.84 4.88 4.09
N ALA A 66 -11.18 5.84 3.23
CA ALA A 66 -12.05 5.58 2.08
C ALA A 66 -11.38 4.67 1.05
N PHE A 67 -10.07 4.82 0.82
CA PHE A 67 -9.31 3.92 -0.02
C PHE A 67 -9.42 2.47 0.47
N THR A 68 -9.15 2.24 1.76
CA THR A 68 -9.16 0.89 2.34
C THR A 68 -10.57 0.32 2.42
N ALA A 69 -11.55 1.10 2.89
CA ALA A 69 -12.94 0.68 2.93
C ALA A 69 -13.47 0.32 1.55
N THR A 70 -13.18 1.12 0.53
CA THR A 70 -13.62 0.86 -0.85
C THR A 70 -12.93 -0.37 -1.44
N THR A 71 -11.63 -0.54 -1.20
CA THR A 71 -10.90 -1.73 -1.68
C THR A 71 -11.45 -3.00 -1.03
N CYS A 72 -11.68 -2.96 0.28
CA CYS A 72 -12.31 -4.03 1.05
C CYS A 72 -13.74 -4.35 0.56
N ALA A 73 -14.57 -3.33 0.35
CA ALA A 73 -15.93 -3.50 -0.16
C ALA A 73 -15.95 -4.07 -1.59
N ALA A 74 -15.06 -3.58 -2.46
CA ALA A 74 -14.93 -4.05 -3.83
C ALA A 74 -14.45 -5.51 -3.89
N THR A 75 -13.48 -5.88 -3.06
CA THR A 75 -13.02 -7.27 -2.97
C THR A 75 -14.11 -8.19 -2.40
N ASN A 76 -14.85 -7.76 -1.37
CA ASN A 76 -15.95 -8.57 -0.83
C ASN A 76 -17.09 -8.78 -1.83
N LEU A 77 -17.39 -7.78 -2.65
CA LEU A 77 -18.44 -7.85 -3.67
C LEU A 77 -18.02 -8.70 -4.87
N ARG A 78 -16.76 -8.61 -5.33
CA ARG A 78 -16.28 -9.35 -6.51
C ARG A 78 -15.61 -10.68 -6.21
N ARG A 79 -15.25 -10.95 -4.95
CA ARG A 79 -14.46 -12.11 -4.51
C ARG A 79 -13.20 -12.34 -5.36
N LYS A 80 -12.67 -11.27 -5.96
CA LYS A 80 -11.49 -11.25 -6.84
C LYS A 80 -10.60 -10.10 -6.44
N ASP A 81 -9.31 -10.35 -6.41
CA ASP A 81 -8.27 -9.37 -6.05
C ASP A 81 -7.62 -8.73 -7.26
N ASP A 82 -8.42 -7.98 -8.00
CA ASP A 82 -8.00 -7.32 -9.22
C ASP A 82 -7.48 -5.90 -8.99
N LYS A 83 -6.62 -5.45 -9.90
CA LYS A 83 -6.07 -4.07 -9.95
C LYS A 83 -7.19 -3.00 -9.98
N LEU A 84 -8.38 -3.37 -10.46
CA LEU A 84 -9.57 -2.51 -10.50
C LEU A 84 -10.12 -2.17 -9.11
N ASN A 85 -9.99 -3.05 -8.10
CA ASN A 85 -10.47 -2.75 -6.74
C ASN A 85 -9.61 -1.64 -6.10
N TYR A 86 -8.30 -1.72 -6.35
CA TYR A 86 -7.34 -0.69 -5.95
C TYR A 86 -7.56 0.63 -6.72
N ALA A 87 -7.92 0.55 -8.01
CA ALA A 87 -8.30 1.74 -8.78
C ALA A 87 -9.56 2.42 -8.21
N LEU A 88 -10.58 1.65 -7.85
CA LEU A 88 -11.79 2.17 -7.20
C LEU A 88 -11.49 2.82 -5.85
N GLY A 89 -10.62 2.21 -5.05
CA GLY A 89 -10.11 2.83 -3.82
C GLY A 89 -9.41 4.17 -4.09
N GLY A 90 -8.58 4.24 -5.14
CA GLY A 90 -7.88 5.46 -5.55
C GLY A 90 -8.84 6.56 -6.00
N VAL A 91 -9.89 6.20 -6.75
CA VAL A 91 -10.95 7.15 -7.17
C VAL A 91 -11.72 7.67 -5.96
N ALA A 92 -12.08 6.81 -5.01
CA ALA A 92 -12.76 7.21 -3.79
C ALA A 92 -11.93 8.17 -2.94
N ALA A 93 -10.61 7.93 -2.82
CA ALA A 93 -9.69 8.84 -2.16
C ALA A 93 -9.60 10.19 -2.89
N GLY A 94 -9.51 10.20 -4.23
CA GLY A 94 -9.49 11.43 -5.02
C GLY A 94 -10.77 12.26 -4.92
N CYS A 95 -11.93 11.62 -4.76
CA CYS A 95 -13.19 12.32 -4.48
C CYS A 95 -13.13 13.10 -3.15
N ILE A 96 -12.57 12.50 -2.09
CA ILE A 96 -12.39 13.17 -0.80
C ILE A 96 -11.37 14.31 -0.90
N TYR A 97 -10.31 14.13 -1.69
CA TYR A 97 -9.38 15.22 -1.97
C TYR A 97 -10.08 16.39 -2.66
N GLY A 98 -10.91 16.11 -3.66
CA GLY A 98 -11.67 17.11 -4.39
C GLY A 98 -12.66 17.90 -3.52
N THR A 99 -13.34 17.22 -2.59
CA THR A 99 -14.24 17.89 -1.63
C THR A 99 -13.45 18.74 -0.63
N TRP A 100 -12.29 18.29 -0.18
CA TRP A 100 -11.42 19.07 0.69
C TRP A 100 -10.89 20.34 0.02
N GLN A 101 -10.43 20.23 -1.23
CA GLN A 101 -9.98 21.37 -2.06
C GLN A 101 -11.14 22.19 -2.66
N LYS A 102 -12.38 21.79 -2.41
CA LYS A 102 -13.62 22.41 -2.91
C LYS A 102 -13.63 22.64 -4.43
N THR A 103 -12.95 21.78 -5.18
CA THR A 103 -12.75 21.95 -6.63
C THR A 103 -12.91 20.62 -7.36
N ILE A 104 -13.84 20.57 -8.33
CA ILE A 104 -14.12 19.35 -9.11
C ILE A 104 -12.91 18.95 -9.97
N LYS A 105 -12.21 19.94 -10.55
CA LYS A 105 -11.03 19.71 -11.40
C LYS A 105 -9.91 19.01 -10.64
N SER A 106 -9.59 19.47 -9.42
CA SER A 106 -8.55 18.83 -8.60
C SER A 106 -8.98 17.43 -8.19
N GLY A 107 -10.25 17.23 -7.83
CA GLY A 107 -10.82 15.91 -7.58
C GLY A 107 -10.61 14.95 -8.75
N PHE A 108 -11.02 15.33 -9.96
CA PHE A 108 -10.87 14.47 -11.14
C PHE A 108 -9.41 14.11 -11.44
N VAL A 109 -8.51 15.10 -11.43
CA VAL A 109 -7.08 14.88 -11.67
C VAL A 109 -6.49 13.96 -10.60
N THR A 110 -6.78 14.20 -9.32
CA THR A 110 -6.29 13.36 -8.23
C THR A 110 -6.90 11.96 -8.23
N SER A 111 -8.16 11.78 -8.62
CA SER A 111 -8.76 10.45 -8.76
C SER A 111 -8.08 9.62 -9.83
N VAL A 112 -7.75 10.22 -10.98
CA VAL A 112 -6.99 9.54 -12.04
C VAL A 112 -5.57 9.21 -11.56
N LEU A 113 -4.89 10.17 -10.95
CA LEU A 113 -3.53 9.96 -10.43
C LEU A 113 -3.50 8.88 -9.35
N PHE A 114 -4.34 8.97 -8.32
CA PHE A 114 -4.40 7.98 -7.25
C PHE A 114 -4.89 6.62 -7.74
N GLY A 115 -5.81 6.57 -8.69
CA GLY A 115 -6.20 5.33 -9.36
C GLY A 115 -5.03 4.67 -10.09
N ALA A 116 -4.25 5.44 -10.85
CA ALA A 116 -3.04 4.96 -11.53
C ALA A 116 -1.96 4.50 -10.54
N PHE A 117 -1.65 5.30 -9.52
CA PHE A 117 -0.69 4.94 -8.48
C PHE A 117 -1.10 3.68 -7.72
N ALA A 118 -2.39 3.51 -7.42
CA ALA A 118 -2.90 2.31 -6.76
C ALA A 118 -2.75 1.06 -7.63
N MET A 119 -3.03 1.16 -8.93
CA MET A 119 -2.80 0.08 -9.89
C MET A 119 -1.32 -0.28 -10.00
N LEU A 120 -0.44 0.73 -10.12
CA LEU A 120 1.01 0.53 -10.18
C LEU A 120 1.54 -0.13 -8.91
N LYS A 121 1.05 0.28 -7.74
CA LYS A 121 1.44 -0.33 -6.46
C LYS A 121 1.04 -1.81 -6.37
N LYS A 122 -0.16 -2.17 -6.88
CA LYS A 122 -0.57 -3.58 -6.96
C LYS A 122 0.30 -4.35 -7.94
N ALA A 123 0.56 -3.80 -9.13
CA ALA A 123 1.43 -4.41 -10.13
C ALA A 123 2.87 -4.64 -9.60
N SER A 124 3.46 -3.64 -8.95
CA SER A 124 4.79 -3.76 -8.35
C SER A 124 4.89 -4.85 -7.30
N LYS A 125 3.84 -5.09 -6.50
CA LYS A 125 3.83 -6.21 -5.55
C LYS A 125 3.78 -7.55 -6.25
N GLU A 126 2.98 -7.66 -7.30
CA GLU A 126 2.85 -8.88 -8.10
C GLU A 126 4.18 -9.22 -8.80
N ASP A 127 4.85 -8.20 -9.35
CA ASP A 127 6.19 -8.34 -9.94
C ASP A 127 7.23 -8.74 -8.88
N ARG A 128 7.19 -8.15 -7.67
CA ARG A 128 8.09 -8.52 -6.56
C ARG A 128 7.93 -9.96 -6.12
N VAL A 129 6.69 -10.46 -6.05
CA VAL A 129 6.42 -11.88 -5.77
C VAL A 129 6.98 -12.75 -6.88
N GLY A 130 6.81 -12.34 -8.15
CA GLY A 130 7.40 -13.03 -9.30
C GLY A 130 8.93 -13.07 -9.29
N VAL A 131 9.59 -11.97 -8.91
CA VAL A 131 11.05 -11.90 -8.76
C VAL A 131 11.52 -12.81 -7.63
N HIS A 132 10.89 -12.75 -6.46
CA HIS A 132 11.29 -13.58 -5.32
C HIS A 132 11.09 -15.08 -5.61
N ALA A 133 9.98 -15.45 -6.26
CA ALA A 133 9.74 -16.83 -6.67
C ALA A 133 10.79 -17.31 -7.68
N ARG A 134 11.19 -16.46 -8.64
CA ARG A 134 12.31 -16.76 -9.55
C ARG A 134 13.63 -16.92 -8.82
N ASP A 135 13.91 -16.09 -7.82
CA ASP A 135 15.13 -16.19 -7.01
C ASP A 135 15.18 -17.49 -6.19
N GLN A 136 14.06 -17.95 -5.64
CA GLN A 136 13.99 -19.25 -4.93
C GLN A 136 14.25 -20.41 -5.89
N VAL A 137 13.59 -20.43 -7.05
CA VAL A 137 13.82 -21.46 -8.07
C VAL A 137 15.27 -21.47 -8.53
N GLN A 138 15.87 -20.29 -8.75
CA GLN A 138 17.26 -20.18 -9.18
C GLN A 138 18.26 -20.64 -8.11
N ARG A 139 17.90 -20.59 -6.82
CA ARG A 139 18.72 -21.12 -5.72
C ARG A 139 18.54 -22.63 -5.52
N GLU A 140 17.34 -23.15 -5.72
CA GLU A 140 17.07 -24.58 -5.54
C GLU A 140 17.56 -25.44 -6.70
N VAL A 141 17.57 -24.94 -7.93
CA VAL A 141 18.09 -25.66 -9.12
C VAL A 141 19.54 -26.12 -8.94
N PRO A 142 20.52 -25.26 -8.60
CA PRO A 142 21.91 -25.70 -8.39
C PRO A 142 22.04 -26.67 -7.21
N ALA A 143 21.32 -26.44 -6.10
CA ALA A 143 21.34 -27.33 -4.94
C ALA A 143 20.78 -28.74 -5.25
N ARG A 144 19.78 -28.85 -6.14
CA ARG A 144 19.28 -30.14 -6.65
C ARG A 144 20.29 -30.84 -7.54
N LEU A 145 20.99 -30.11 -8.41
CA LEU A 145 22.02 -30.69 -9.28
C LEU A 145 23.18 -31.24 -8.46
N ASP A 146 23.63 -30.51 -7.43
CA ASP A 146 24.68 -30.97 -6.51
C ASP A 146 24.26 -32.22 -5.71
N ALA A 147 22.97 -32.33 -5.33
CA ALA A 147 22.43 -33.49 -4.63
C ALA A 147 22.25 -34.72 -5.54
N GLU A 148 21.99 -34.52 -6.83
CA GLU A 148 21.86 -35.60 -7.82
C GLU A 148 23.23 -36.10 -8.32
N GLU A 149 24.26 -35.26 -8.28
CA GLU A 149 25.64 -35.61 -8.68
C GLU A 149 26.46 -36.27 -7.56
N ALA A 150 26.07 -36.08 -6.28
CA ALA A 150 26.69 -36.71 -5.12
C ALA A 150 26.76 -38.26 -5.17
N PRO A 151 25.69 -39.02 -5.51
CA PRO A 151 25.76 -40.48 -5.60
C PRO A 151 26.60 -40.99 -6.78
N SER A 152 26.84 -40.17 -7.82
CA SER A 152 27.59 -40.57 -9.02
C SER A 152 29.10 -40.45 -8.86
N ARG A 153 29.60 -39.56 -7.98
CA ARG A 153 31.03 -39.39 -7.72
C ARG A 153 31.64 -40.50 -6.85
N GLU A 154 30.86 -41.03 -5.90
CA GLU A 154 31.27 -42.16 -5.05
C GLU A 154 31.49 -43.45 -5.87
N LEU A 155 30.72 -43.65 -6.95
CA LEU A 155 30.86 -44.81 -7.85
C LEU A 155 31.98 -44.65 -8.89
N GLY A 156 32.40 -43.41 -9.19
CA GLY A 156 33.51 -43.12 -10.11
C GLY A 156 34.91 -43.27 -9.50
N GLY A 157 35.03 -43.14 -8.17
CA GLY A 157 36.30 -43.25 -7.44
C GLY A 157 36.79 -44.68 -7.19
N LEU A 158 35.93 -45.70 -7.31
CA LEU A 158 36.26 -47.11 -7.05
C LEU A 158 36.81 -47.85 -8.28
N ARG A 159 37.17 -47.14 -9.36
CA ARG A 159 37.66 -47.72 -10.62
C ARG A 159 39.05 -47.24 -11.06
N GLY A 160 39.80 -46.55 -10.19
CA GLY A 160 41.19 -46.14 -10.40
C GLY A 160 42.19 -47.10 -9.77
#